data_AF-A0A0S3RWV6-F1
#
_entry.id   AF-A0A0S3RWV6-F1
#
_cell.length_a   1.000
_cell.length_b   1.000
_cell.length_c   1.000
_cell.angle_alpha   90.00
_cell.angle_beta   90.00
_cell.angle_gamma   90.00
#
_symmetry.space_group_name_H-M   'P 1'
#
loop_
_entity.id
_entity.type
_entity.pdbx_description
1 polymer ?
#
loop_
_entity_poly.entity_id
_entity_poly.type
_entity_poly.pdbx_seq_one_letter_code
_entity_poly.pdbx_strand_id
1 'polypeptide(L)'
;MASRAIVQQHAARGEAVIGGEKQQKKNGVADGKNRKALGDIGNLANVRGVVEAKPHRPITRSFGAQLLAKAQAAAVVENNKRQACANVAGPAPIAVAKRVPKPGQKKVTVKPKPEEVIDIEDSSDKEVLKDKKKEGDCKSKKNSQAFTSVLTARSKAACGISNKPKENIIDIDASDVDNELAAVEYIDDIYKFYKLVEHESRPHDYIHSQPEINEKMRAILVDWLIDVHSKFELSLETLYLTINIIDRFLAVKTVPRRELQLVGISAMLMASKYEEIWPPEVNDFVHLSDRAYTHEQILVMEKVILGKLEWTLTVPTPFVFLVRFIKASVPDQELENMTHFLSELGMMNYATLMYCPSMLAASAVFAARCTLNKTPLWNDTLKLHTGYSEEQLMDCAKLLASFHSSAGSEKLKVVYRKYSDPQKGAVAVLPPAKYLLPEGSASQ
;
A
#
# COMPACT_ATOMS: atom_id res chain seq x y z
N MET A 1 -24.04 33.75 21.30
CA MET A 1 -25.36 34.00 21.94
C MET A 1 -26.44 33.38 21.06
N ALA A 2 -27.25 32.46 21.60
CA ALA A 2 -28.59 32.06 21.13
C ALA A 2 -28.97 30.82 21.97
N SER A 3 -29.96 30.94 22.84
CA SER A 3 -30.29 29.91 23.85
C SER A 3 -31.74 29.46 23.71
N ARG A 4 -31.99 28.14 23.86
CA ARG A 4 -33.23 27.45 24.33
C ARG A 4 -33.23 26.00 23.79
N ALA A 5 -33.78 24.99 24.47
CA ALA A 5 -34.22 24.88 25.86
C ALA A 5 -34.17 23.40 26.31
N ILE A 6 -34.07 23.17 27.62
CA ILE A 6 -34.12 21.84 28.25
C ILE A 6 -35.57 21.49 28.60
N VAL A 7 -35.96 20.22 28.43
CA VAL A 7 -37.09 19.62 29.15
C VAL A 7 -36.64 18.27 29.73
N GLN A 8 -36.70 18.16 31.06
CA GLN A 8 -36.66 16.89 31.79
C GLN A 8 -38.10 16.43 32.10
N GLN A 9 -38.32 15.13 32.25
CA GLN A 9 -39.37 14.65 33.15
C GLN A 9 -38.93 13.39 33.90
N HIS A 10 -39.45 13.25 35.12
CA HIS A 10 -38.90 12.40 36.19
C HIS A 10 -39.54 11.00 36.26
N ALA A 11 -38.87 10.09 36.97
CA ALA A 11 -39.34 8.74 37.26
C ALA A 11 -40.13 8.61 38.59
N ALA A 12 -41.04 7.63 38.65
CA ALA A 12 -41.55 6.92 39.84
C ALA A 12 -42.52 5.79 39.40
N ARG A 13 -42.89 4.74 40.16
CA ARG A 13 -42.27 3.95 41.26
C ARG A 13 -43.30 2.88 41.71
N GLY A 14 -42.90 1.61 41.89
CA GLY A 14 -43.69 0.55 42.57
C GLY A 14 -44.93 0.03 41.80
N GLU A 15 -45.54 -1.12 42.11
CA GLU A 15 -45.24 -2.21 43.08
C GLU A 15 -45.85 -3.55 42.55
N ALA A 16 -45.66 -4.67 43.27
CA ALA A 16 -45.88 -6.06 42.78
C ALA A 16 -47.15 -6.76 43.34
N VAL A 17 -47.22 -8.12 43.23
CA VAL A 17 -48.23 -9.12 43.72
C VAL A 17 -49.28 -9.53 42.66
N ILE A 18 -49.72 -10.80 42.45
CA ILE A 18 -49.26 -12.22 42.46
C ILE A 18 -50.56 -13.09 42.32
N GLY A 19 -50.55 -14.16 41.49
CA GLY A 19 -51.62 -15.20 41.37
C GLY A 19 -52.85 -14.79 40.51
N GLY A 20 -53.63 -15.65 39.82
CA GLY A 20 -53.73 -17.11 39.64
C GLY A 20 -55.23 -17.49 39.49
N GLU A 21 -55.73 -18.33 38.57
CA GLU A 21 -55.15 -19.20 37.54
C GLU A 21 -56.13 -19.43 36.34
N LYS A 22 -55.61 -19.99 35.23
CA LYS A 22 -56.27 -20.81 34.16
C LYS A 22 -57.77 -20.64 33.84
N GLN A 23 -58.05 -20.33 32.55
CA GLN A 23 -58.75 -21.27 31.65
C GLN A 23 -58.47 -20.99 30.16
N GLN A 24 -58.54 -22.02 29.32
CA GLN A 24 -58.14 -21.99 27.90
C GLN A 24 -59.28 -21.55 26.95
N LYS A 25 -58.94 -20.78 25.91
CA LYS A 25 -59.44 -21.01 24.53
C LYS A 25 -58.55 -20.33 23.48
N LYS A 26 -58.46 -20.94 22.30
CA LYS A 26 -57.50 -20.62 21.22
C LYS A 26 -57.93 -19.41 20.38
N ASN A 27 -56.99 -18.56 19.94
CA ASN A 27 -56.52 -18.51 18.54
C ASN A 27 -55.57 -17.31 18.26
N GLY A 28 -54.53 -17.55 17.46
CA GLY A 28 -53.91 -16.54 16.58
C GLY A 28 -52.97 -15.49 17.19
N VAL A 29 -51.73 -15.86 17.55
CA VAL A 29 -50.64 -14.90 17.74
C VAL A 29 -49.81 -14.81 16.45
N ALA A 30 -49.69 -13.60 15.89
CA ALA A 30 -48.73 -13.30 14.84
C ALA A 30 -47.35 -13.06 15.48
N ASP A 31 -46.40 -13.97 15.27
CA ASP A 31 -45.10 -13.92 15.93
C ASP A 31 -44.18 -12.89 15.25
N GLY A 32 -43.88 -11.81 15.98
CA GLY A 32 -42.98 -10.74 15.56
C GLY A 32 -41.53 -11.23 15.54
N LYS A 33 -41.04 -11.64 14.38
CA LYS A 33 -39.64 -12.10 14.21
C LYS A 33 -38.63 -10.99 14.50
N ASN A 34 -38.23 -10.86 15.77
CA ASN A 34 -36.99 -10.22 16.15
C ASN A 34 -35.84 -10.90 15.40
N ARG A 35 -35.14 -10.14 14.55
CA ARG A 35 -33.94 -10.63 13.86
C ARG A 35 -32.89 -10.95 14.94
N LYS A 36 -32.54 -12.23 15.11
CA LYS A 36 -31.36 -12.60 15.89
C LYS A 36 -30.13 -11.94 15.26
N ALA A 37 -29.23 -11.42 16.09
CA ALA A 37 -27.92 -11.00 15.61
C ALA A 37 -27.25 -12.17 14.88
N LEU A 38 -26.56 -11.88 13.78
CA LEU A 38 -25.68 -12.85 13.14
C LEU A 38 -24.60 -13.24 14.14
N GLY A 39 -24.48 -14.54 14.40
CA GLY A 39 -23.41 -15.09 15.23
C GLY A 39 -22.05 -14.93 14.55
N ASP A 40 -20.99 -15.36 15.24
CA ASP A 40 -19.61 -15.20 14.79
C ASP A 40 -19.30 -16.03 13.51
N ILE A 41 -19.57 -15.44 12.34
CA ILE A 41 -19.53 -16.13 11.04
C ILE A 41 -18.10 -16.55 10.67
N GLY A 42 -17.08 -15.87 11.20
CA GLY A 42 -15.67 -16.13 10.89
C GLY A 42 -15.10 -17.43 11.47
N ASN A 43 -15.74 -18.03 12.48
CA ASN A 43 -15.15 -19.11 13.29
C ASN A 43 -15.90 -20.46 13.21
N LEU A 44 -16.54 -20.77 12.08
CA LEU A 44 -17.19 -22.07 11.88
C LEU A 44 -16.18 -23.16 11.50
N ALA A 45 -15.62 -23.83 12.52
CA ALA A 45 -14.94 -25.10 12.34
C ALA A 45 -15.90 -26.14 11.76
N ASN A 46 -15.60 -26.65 10.55
CA ASN A 46 -16.43 -27.64 9.87
C ASN A 46 -16.58 -28.95 10.67
N VAL A 47 -17.73 -29.13 11.32
CA VAL A 47 -18.15 -30.42 11.87
C VAL A 47 -18.33 -31.40 10.70
N ARG A 48 -17.65 -32.55 10.76
CA ARG A 48 -17.73 -33.58 9.71
C ARG A 48 -19.13 -34.19 9.66
N GLY A 49 -19.76 -34.15 8.48
CA GLY A 49 -20.75 -35.17 8.09
C GLY A 49 -22.05 -34.71 7.45
N VAL A 50 -22.00 -34.07 6.27
CA VAL A 50 -23.06 -34.16 5.23
C VAL A 50 -22.37 -34.20 3.84
N VAL A 51 -23.06 -34.78 2.85
CA VAL A 51 -22.56 -35.20 1.52
C VAL A 51 -22.13 -34.03 0.61
N GLU A 52 -21.32 -34.37 -0.40
CA GLU A 52 -20.50 -33.47 -1.22
C GLU A 52 -21.25 -32.39 -2.04
N ALA A 53 -20.76 -31.16 -1.92
CA ALA A 53 -20.51 -30.30 -3.08
C ALA A 53 -19.13 -29.64 -2.85
N LYS A 54 -18.15 -29.92 -3.71
CA LYS A 54 -16.79 -29.36 -3.60
C LYS A 54 -16.75 -27.99 -4.29
N PRO A 55 -16.68 -26.85 -3.58
CA PRO A 55 -16.22 -25.62 -4.21
C PRO A 55 -14.77 -25.83 -4.65
N HIS A 56 -14.43 -25.43 -5.89
CA HIS A 56 -13.07 -25.53 -6.39
C HIS A 56 -12.18 -24.50 -5.69
N ARG A 57 -11.57 -24.92 -4.58
CA ARG A 57 -10.60 -24.09 -3.84
C ARG A 57 -9.28 -24.04 -4.62
N PRO A 58 -8.65 -22.85 -4.77
CA PRO A 58 -7.30 -22.73 -5.32
C PRO A 58 -6.24 -23.44 -4.45
N ILE A 59 -5.06 -23.71 -5.04
CA ILE A 59 -3.99 -24.57 -4.51
C ILE A 59 -3.10 -23.82 -3.49
N THR A 60 -3.68 -22.95 -2.66
CA THR A 60 -2.94 -22.11 -1.69
C THR A 60 -2.82 -22.75 -0.30
N ARG A 61 -3.84 -23.47 0.18
CA ARG A 61 -3.80 -24.14 1.49
C ARG A 61 -2.72 -25.22 1.60
N SER A 62 -2.36 -25.86 0.48
CA SER A 62 -1.22 -26.77 0.38
C SER A 62 0.13 -26.05 0.39
N PHE A 63 0.20 -24.81 -0.09
CA PHE A 63 1.43 -24.01 -0.15
C PHE A 63 1.79 -23.44 1.22
N GLY A 64 0.85 -22.85 1.94
CA GLY A 64 1.06 -22.40 3.33
C GLY A 64 1.48 -23.54 4.28
N ALA A 65 0.85 -24.71 4.15
CA ALA A 65 1.25 -25.91 4.89
C ALA A 65 2.66 -26.40 4.50
N GLN A 66 3.05 -26.32 3.23
CA GLN A 66 4.41 -26.63 2.78
C GLN A 66 5.45 -25.60 3.26
N LEU A 67 5.11 -24.31 3.35
CA LEU A 67 5.99 -23.28 3.89
C LEU A 67 6.23 -23.48 5.39
N LEU A 68 5.17 -23.74 6.17
CA LEU A 68 5.30 -24.11 7.59
C LEU A 68 6.15 -25.38 7.78
N ALA A 69 5.91 -26.43 6.99
CA ALA A 69 6.72 -27.65 7.05
C ALA A 69 8.19 -27.42 6.66
N LYS A 70 8.47 -26.58 5.66
CA LYS A 70 9.85 -26.20 5.25
C LYS A 70 10.55 -25.36 6.32
N ALA A 71 9.85 -24.41 6.94
CA ALA A 71 10.39 -23.60 8.03
C ALA A 71 10.72 -24.45 9.27
N GLN A 72 9.82 -25.37 9.65
CA GLN A 72 10.05 -26.32 10.74
C GLN A 72 11.21 -27.27 10.44
N ALA A 73 11.31 -27.79 9.21
CA ALA A 73 12.44 -28.63 8.80
C ALA A 73 13.79 -27.88 8.84
N ALA A 74 13.81 -26.61 8.40
CA ALA A 74 15.01 -25.77 8.47
C ALA A 74 15.46 -25.52 9.92
N ALA A 75 14.53 -25.22 10.83
CA ALA A 75 14.82 -25.03 12.25
C ALA A 75 15.38 -26.30 12.93
N VAL A 76 14.87 -27.49 12.59
CA VAL A 76 15.41 -28.77 13.09
C VAL A 76 16.83 -29.03 12.58
N VAL A 77 17.12 -28.73 11.30
CA VAL A 77 18.47 -28.85 10.73
C VAL A 77 19.45 -27.88 11.42
N GLU A 78 19.01 -26.67 11.76
CA GLU A 78 19.85 -25.69 12.46
C GLU A 78 20.12 -26.11 13.92
N ASN A 79 19.11 -26.62 14.65
CA ASN A 79 19.31 -27.15 16.00
C ASN A 79 20.23 -28.38 16.02
N ASN A 80 20.11 -29.29 15.05
CA ASN A 80 21.01 -30.44 14.94
C ASN A 80 22.46 -30.01 14.63
N LYS A 81 22.67 -28.94 13.84
CA LYS A 81 23.99 -28.32 13.67
C LYS A 81 24.53 -27.75 14.99
N ARG A 82 23.70 -27.05 15.77
CA ARG A 82 24.11 -26.46 17.05
C ARG A 82 24.46 -27.54 18.09
N GLN A 83 23.74 -28.67 18.14
CA GLN A 83 24.10 -29.81 18.99
C GLN A 83 25.39 -30.52 18.54
N ALA A 84 25.64 -30.65 17.23
CA ALA A 84 26.89 -31.24 16.73
C ALA A 84 28.14 -30.41 17.07
N CYS A 85 28.02 -29.09 17.21
CA CYS A 85 29.12 -28.20 17.55
C CYS A 85 29.49 -28.17 19.06
N ALA A 86 28.71 -28.81 19.94
CA ALA A 86 28.93 -28.75 21.38
C ALA A 86 29.89 -29.83 21.93
N ASN A 87 30.20 -30.87 21.15
CA ASN A 87 30.88 -32.10 21.63
C ASN A 87 32.14 -32.47 20.83
N VAL A 88 33.20 -31.63 20.83
CA VAL A 88 34.58 -32.11 20.61
C VAL A 88 35.58 -31.30 21.44
N ALA A 89 36.27 -31.96 22.36
CA ALA A 89 37.54 -31.51 22.93
C ALA A 89 38.51 -32.70 22.98
N GLY A 90 39.70 -32.57 22.39
CA GLY A 90 40.71 -33.64 22.34
C GLY A 90 41.16 -33.98 20.90
N PRO A 91 42.41 -34.43 20.70
CA PRO A 91 43.17 -34.10 19.50
C PRO A 91 43.09 -35.10 18.33
N ALA A 92 43.44 -34.60 17.14
CA ALA A 92 43.43 -35.32 15.87
C ALA A 92 44.59 -36.33 15.71
N PRO A 93 44.42 -37.28 14.78
CA PRO A 93 45.50 -37.58 13.84
C PRO A 93 45.08 -37.56 12.34
N ILE A 94 46.10 -37.65 11.50
CA ILE A 94 46.14 -37.46 10.03
C ILE A 94 45.68 -38.71 9.26
N ALA A 95 44.95 -38.57 8.13
CA ALA A 95 45.16 -39.41 6.91
C ALA A 95 44.27 -39.08 5.67
N VAL A 96 44.95 -38.84 4.54
CA VAL A 96 44.70 -39.37 3.17
C VAL A 96 43.44 -38.97 2.37
N ALA A 97 43.68 -38.56 1.12
CA ALA A 97 42.68 -38.18 0.12
C ALA A 97 42.11 -39.37 -0.69
N LYS A 98 40.91 -39.19 -1.26
CA LYS A 98 40.41 -39.93 -2.44
C LYS A 98 39.65 -38.99 -3.40
N ARG A 99 39.58 -39.38 -4.68
CA ARG A 99 39.39 -38.47 -5.83
C ARG A 99 38.25 -38.97 -6.75
N VAL A 100 37.38 -38.05 -7.22
CA VAL A 100 36.45 -38.13 -8.39
C VAL A 100 35.39 -39.27 -8.40
N PRO A 101 34.33 -39.28 -9.27
CA PRO A 101 34.06 -38.42 -10.44
C PRO A 101 32.69 -37.70 -10.55
N LYS A 102 32.65 -36.67 -11.42
CA LYS A 102 31.44 -36.09 -12.03
C LYS A 102 30.94 -36.93 -13.22
N PRO A 103 29.64 -36.89 -13.56
CA PRO A 103 29.16 -37.24 -14.90
C PRO A 103 28.66 -36.03 -15.73
N GLY A 104 29.27 -35.86 -16.90
CA GLY A 104 28.60 -35.62 -18.20
C GLY A 104 27.57 -34.50 -18.39
N GLN A 105 27.99 -33.42 -19.07
CA GLN A 105 27.08 -32.62 -19.91
C GLN A 105 26.70 -33.39 -21.18
N LYS A 106 25.46 -33.24 -21.66
CA LYS A 106 25.11 -33.48 -23.07
C LYS A 106 24.64 -32.17 -23.71
N LYS A 107 25.46 -31.61 -24.61
CA LYS A 107 25.01 -30.62 -25.59
C LYS A 107 24.26 -31.36 -26.69
N VAL A 108 23.15 -30.78 -27.17
CA VAL A 108 22.60 -31.08 -28.50
C VAL A 108 22.72 -29.81 -29.32
N THR A 109 23.34 -29.94 -30.49
CA THR A 109 23.62 -28.84 -31.42
C THR A 109 22.78 -29.04 -32.66
N VAL A 110 21.98 -28.04 -33.05
CA VAL A 110 21.35 -27.96 -34.38
C VAL A 110 21.55 -26.55 -34.91
N LYS A 111 22.01 -26.43 -36.15
CA LYS A 111 22.16 -25.20 -36.93
C LYS A 111 21.82 -25.50 -38.42
N PRO A 112 21.51 -24.49 -39.25
CA PRO A 112 20.30 -24.54 -40.09
C PRO A 112 20.57 -24.38 -41.60
N LYS A 113 19.50 -24.42 -42.41
CA LYS A 113 19.29 -23.72 -43.72
C LYS A 113 18.00 -24.22 -44.42
N PRO A 114 17.46 -23.55 -45.46
CA PRO A 114 17.65 -22.15 -45.90
C PRO A 114 16.32 -21.39 -46.15
N GLU A 115 16.44 -20.20 -46.75
CA GLU A 115 15.41 -19.19 -47.05
C GLU A 115 14.24 -19.59 -47.98
N GLU A 116 13.14 -18.83 -47.89
CA GLU A 116 12.56 -18.16 -49.07
C GLU A 116 12.56 -16.63 -48.81
N VAL A 117 13.09 -15.87 -49.76
CA VAL A 117 13.10 -14.40 -49.80
C VAL A 117 12.27 -13.96 -51.00
N ILE A 118 11.44 -12.93 -50.83
CA ILE A 118 10.83 -12.21 -51.94
C ILE A 118 11.25 -10.75 -51.81
N ASP A 119 12.21 -10.36 -52.64
CA ASP A 119 12.62 -8.97 -52.83
C ASP A 119 11.61 -8.25 -53.73
N ILE A 120 11.19 -7.04 -53.32
CA ILE A 120 10.74 -5.99 -54.24
C ILE A 120 11.30 -4.66 -53.72
N GLU A 121 12.33 -4.15 -54.38
CA GLU A 121 12.74 -2.75 -54.27
C GLU A 121 12.13 -1.89 -55.39
N ASP A 122 12.06 -0.60 -55.08
CA ASP A 122 12.03 0.56 -55.99
C ASP A 122 10.76 0.84 -56.82
N SER A 123 10.06 1.91 -56.45
CA SER A 123 10.28 3.17 -57.17
C SER A 123 9.98 4.39 -56.30
N SER A 124 10.77 5.45 -56.49
CA SER A 124 10.54 6.77 -55.89
C SER A 124 10.13 7.76 -56.96
N ASP A 125 8.92 8.33 -56.85
CA ASP A 125 8.49 9.45 -57.70
C ASP A 125 8.25 10.72 -56.89
N LYS A 126 9.00 11.77 -57.26
CA LYS A 126 8.87 13.13 -56.74
C LYS A 126 8.19 14.00 -57.80
N GLU A 127 6.89 14.25 -57.67
CA GLU A 127 6.26 15.29 -58.49
C GLU A 127 6.63 16.69 -57.98
N VAL A 128 7.55 17.35 -58.70
CA VAL A 128 7.89 18.76 -58.54
C VAL A 128 7.13 19.57 -59.59
N LEU A 129 5.96 20.11 -59.21
CA LEU A 129 5.27 21.10 -60.04
C LEU A 129 5.81 22.51 -59.77
N LYS A 130 6.70 22.96 -60.65
CA LYS A 130 7.09 24.38 -60.78
C LYS A 130 5.94 25.17 -61.39
N ASP A 131 5.37 26.10 -60.64
CA ASP A 131 4.50 27.13 -61.22
C ASP A 131 5.18 28.48 -61.37
N LYS A 132 4.90 29.15 -62.49
CA LYS A 132 5.66 30.32 -62.97
C LYS A 132 5.08 31.62 -62.44
N LYS A 133 5.95 32.56 -62.06
CA LYS A 133 5.60 33.98 -61.90
C LYS A 133 4.88 34.51 -63.15
N LYS A 134 3.76 35.19 -62.95
CA LYS A 134 3.33 36.33 -63.75
C LYS A 134 2.93 37.47 -62.82
N GLU A 135 3.50 38.64 -63.03
CA GLU A 135 3.06 39.88 -62.39
C GLU A 135 1.80 40.41 -63.11
N GLY A 136 0.91 41.04 -62.35
CA GLY A 136 -0.36 41.61 -62.83
C GLY A 136 -0.99 42.47 -61.73
N ASP A 137 -1.24 43.73 -62.05
CA ASP A 137 -1.33 44.84 -61.09
C ASP A 137 -2.64 44.96 -60.27
N CYS A 138 -2.58 45.82 -59.26
CA CYS A 138 -3.50 46.08 -58.16
C CYS A 138 -4.99 46.27 -58.50
N LYS A 139 -5.86 45.72 -57.64
CA LYS A 139 -7.04 46.46 -57.12
C LYS A 139 -7.26 46.22 -55.62
N SER A 140 -7.34 47.30 -54.86
CA SER A 140 -7.50 47.31 -53.42
C SER A 140 -8.94 46.99 -52.98
N LYS A 141 -9.11 46.05 -52.04
CA LYS A 141 -10.31 45.92 -51.21
C LYS A 141 -9.90 45.78 -49.75
N LYS A 142 -10.39 46.69 -48.89
CA LYS A 142 -10.16 46.64 -47.44
C LYS A 142 -10.71 45.31 -46.90
N ASN A 143 -9.84 44.50 -46.32
CA ASN A 143 -10.24 43.27 -45.65
C ASN A 143 -10.96 43.64 -44.34
N SER A 144 -12.30 43.60 -44.34
CA SER A 144 -13.11 43.85 -43.15
C SER A 144 -12.96 42.68 -42.17
N GLN A 145 -11.99 42.81 -41.27
CA GLN A 145 -11.68 41.82 -40.24
C GLN A 145 -12.95 41.46 -39.47
N ALA A 146 -13.42 40.21 -39.63
CA ALA A 146 -14.72 39.79 -39.14
C ALA A 146 -14.85 40.03 -37.63
N PHE A 147 -15.97 40.60 -37.17
CA PHE A 147 -16.21 40.94 -35.76
C PHE A 147 -15.92 39.77 -34.81
N THR A 148 -16.23 38.54 -35.22
CA THR A 148 -15.94 37.30 -34.49
C THR A 148 -14.44 37.12 -34.16
N SER A 149 -13.54 37.51 -35.06
CA SER A 149 -12.09 37.45 -34.83
C SER A 149 -11.63 38.50 -33.82
N VAL A 150 -12.19 39.71 -33.87
CA VAL A 150 -11.89 40.81 -32.94
C VAL A 150 -12.44 40.50 -31.55
N LEU A 151 -13.65 39.94 -31.45
CA LEU A 151 -14.27 39.51 -30.18
C LEU A 151 -13.49 38.33 -29.57
N THR A 152 -13.09 37.33 -30.37
CA THR A 152 -12.25 36.23 -29.91
C THR A 152 -10.87 36.72 -29.41
N ALA A 153 -10.24 37.65 -30.14
CA ALA A 153 -8.97 38.26 -29.72
C ALA A 153 -9.10 39.06 -28.42
N ARG A 154 -10.17 39.86 -28.28
CA ARG A 154 -10.46 40.64 -27.07
C ARG A 154 -10.81 39.75 -25.88
N SER A 155 -11.54 38.66 -26.08
CA SER A 155 -11.80 37.65 -25.05
C SER A 155 -10.51 37.01 -24.54
N LYS A 156 -9.63 36.55 -25.44
CA LYS A 156 -8.31 36.00 -25.07
C LYS A 156 -7.42 37.00 -24.32
N ALA A 157 -7.46 38.27 -24.71
CA ALA A 157 -6.73 39.35 -24.04
C ALA A 157 -7.32 39.67 -22.65
N ALA A 158 -8.65 39.72 -22.52
CA ALA A 158 -9.33 39.98 -21.25
C ALA A 158 -9.15 38.83 -20.23
N CYS A 159 -9.02 37.59 -20.70
CA CYS A 159 -8.72 36.43 -19.86
C CYS A 159 -7.22 36.26 -19.52
N GLY A 160 -6.34 37.19 -19.93
CA GLY A 160 -4.91 37.13 -19.62
C GLY A 160 -4.16 35.94 -20.26
N ILE A 161 -4.71 35.34 -21.34
CA ILE A 161 -4.14 34.13 -21.97
C ILE A 161 -3.03 34.52 -22.96
N SER A 162 -1.93 35.07 -22.42
CA SER A 162 -0.68 35.25 -23.16
C SER A 162 0.16 33.98 -23.05
N ASN A 163 0.20 33.17 -24.12
CA ASN A 163 1.18 32.11 -24.37
C ASN A 163 1.65 31.29 -23.15
N LYS A 164 0.72 30.77 -22.34
CA LYS A 164 1.06 29.59 -21.54
C LYS A 164 1.45 28.46 -22.51
N PRO A 165 2.52 27.68 -22.26
CA PRO A 165 2.70 26.41 -22.96
C PRO A 165 1.44 25.57 -22.74
N LYS A 166 1.02 24.80 -23.74
CA LYS A 166 -0.13 23.89 -23.57
C LYS A 166 0.20 22.93 -22.44
N GLU A 167 -0.54 23.03 -21.34
CA GLU A 167 -0.47 22.12 -20.21
C GLU A 167 -0.85 20.73 -20.74
N ASN A 168 0.15 19.86 -20.97
CA ASN A 168 -0.04 18.49 -21.45
C ASN A 168 -0.51 17.61 -20.27
N ILE A 169 -1.68 17.95 -19.74
CA ILE A 169 -2.40 17.13 -18.77
C ILE A 169 -2.89 15.89 -19.51
N ILE A 170 -2.48 14.72 -19.03
CA ILE A 170 -2.86 13.42 -19.57
C ILE A 170 -4.11 12.96 -18.81
N ASP A 171 -5.12 12.49 -19.52
CA ASP A 171 -6.21 11.74 -18.90
C ASP A 171 -5.67 10.36 -18.48
N ILE A 172 -5.57 10.15 -17.17
CA ILE A 172 -5.01 8.92 -16.58
C ILE A 172 -6.05 7.81 -16.42
N ASP A 173 -7.32 8.08 -16.71
CA ASP A 173 -8.43 7.13 -16.55
C ASP A 173 -9.07 6.71 -17.87
N ALA A 174 -8.63 7.29 -19.00
CA ALA A 174 -9.08 6.92 -20.34
C ALA A 174 -8.98 5.42 -20.68
N SER A 175 -8.06 4.67 -20.04
CA SER A 175 -7.92 3.21 -20.18
C SER A 175 -8.97 2.39 -19.43
N ASP A 176 -9.66 3.01 -18.47
CA ASP A 176 -10.51 2.33 -17.47
C ASP A 176 -12.00 2.67 -17.62
N VAL A 177 -12.38 3.40 -18.67
CA VAL A 177 -13.77 3.83 -18.94
C VAL A 177 -14.72 2.62 -19.04
N ASP A 178 -14.27 1.51 -19.61
CA ASP A 178 -15.04 0.26 -19.73
C ASP A 178 -14.85 -0.68 -18.52
N ASN A 179 -14.11 -0.27 -17.48
CA ASN A 179 -13.81 -1.06 -16.29
C ASN A 179 -14.72 -0.67 -15.12
N GLU A 180 -15.82 -1.40 -14.93
CA GLU A 180 -16.78 -1.17 -13.84
C GLU A 180 -16.12 -1.14 -12.44
N LEU A 181 -15.00 -1.84 -12.23
CA LEU A 181 -14.28 -1.86 -10.96
C LEU A 181 -13.40 -0.62 -10.72
N ALA A 182 -13.08 0.16 -11.75
CA ALA A 182 -12.30 1.39 -11.63
C ALA A 182 -13.13 2.59 -11.15
N ALA A 183 -14.47 2.50 -11.21
CA ALA A 183 -15.41 3.53 -10.76
C ALA A 183 -15.08 4.95 -11.26
N VAL A 184 -14.68 5.06 -12.54
CA VAL A 184 -14.16 6.30 -13.15
C VAL A 184 -15.12 7.49 -12.98
N GLU A 185 -16.43 7.26 -13.03
CA GLU A 185 -17.46 8.29 -12.82
C GLU A 185 -17.47 8.91 -11.39
N TYR A 186 -16.93 8.21 -10.39
CA TYR A 186 -16.86 8.66 -8.99
C TYR A 186 -15.43 8.96 -8.53
N ILE A 187 -14.40 8.63 -9.31
CA ILE A 187 -13.01 8.60 -8.85
C ILE A 187 -12.54 9.96 -8.30
N ASP A 188 -12.91 11.05 -8.97
CA ASP A 188 -12.57 12.40 -8.52
C ASP A 188 -13.27 12.80 -7.22
N ASP A 189 -14.51 12.35 -7.00
CA ASP A 189 -15.23 12.62 -5.76
C ASP A 189 -14.71 11.76 -4.59
N ILE A 190 -14.28 10.52 -4.88
CA ILE A 190 -13.58 9.65 -3.93
C ILE A 190 -12.26 10.31 -3.48
N TYR A 191 -11.43 10.82 -4.41
CA TYR A 191 -10.17 11.46 -4.02
C TYR A 191 -10.36 12.84 -3.36
N LYS A 192 -11.39 13.61 -3.74
CA LYS A 192 -11.80 14.82 -2.99
C LYS A 192 -12.20 14.47 -1.55
N PHE A 193 -12.98 13.40 -1.36
CA PHE A 193 -13.37 12.92 -0.03
C PHE A 193 -12.15 12.45 0.79
N TYR A 194 -11.27 11.64 0.22
CA TYR A 194 -10.05 11.20 0.90
C TYR A 194 -9.17 12.39 1.33
N LYS A 195 -8.97 13.39 0.45
CA LYS A 195 -8.26 14.64 0.79
C LYS A 195 -8.95 15.45 1.89
N LEU A 196 -10.29 15.43 1.96
CA LEU A 196 -11.04 16.13 3.00
C LEU A 196 -10.84 15.49 4.38
N VAL A 197 -10.86 14.16 4.47
CA VAL A 197 -10.86 13.43 5.75
C VAL A 197 -9.49 12.91 6.20
N GLU A 198 -8.42 13.05 5.41
CA GLU A 198 -7.09 12.49 5.74
C GLU A 198 -6.46 13.04 7.04
N HIS A 199 -6.95 14.17 7.53
CA HIS A 199 -6.54 14.75 8.80
C HIS A 199 -7.29 14.19 10.02
N GLU A 200 -8.50 13.64 9.84
CA GLU A 200 -9.31 13.08 10.94
C GLU A 200 -8.71 11.79 11.49
N SER A 201 -8.14 10.97 10.59
CA SER A 201 -7.50 9.70 10.90
C SER A 201 -5.99 9.80 11.13
N ARG A 202 -5.41 11.01 11.15
CA ARG A 202 -3.97 11.19 11.34
C ARG A 202 -3.59 11.07 12.82
N PRO A 203 -2.66 10.18 13.19
CA PRO A 203 -2.07 10.18 14.52
C PRO A 203 -1.44 11.54 14.84
N HIS A 204 -1.58 11.98 16.09
CA HIS A 204 -0.81 13.12 16.61
C HIS A 204 0.57 12.62 17.05
N ASP A 205 1.53 13.53 17.28
CA ASP A 205 2.79 13.15 17.91
C ASP A 205 2.52 12.61 19.33
N TYR A 206 2.71 11.31 19.51
CA TYR A 206 2.31 10.56 20.69
C TYR A 206 3.47 9.96 21.46
N ILE A 207 4.68 9.91 20.90
CA ILE A 207 5.77 9.12 21.50
C ILE A 207 6.19 9.67 22.88
N HIS A 208 6.09 10.99 23.06
CA HIS A 208 6.29 11.65 24.36
C HIS A 208 5.23 11.27 25.42
N SER A 209 4.07 10.74 25.01
CA SER A 209 3.03 10.23 25.90
C SER A 209 3.21 8.75 26.28
N GLN A 210 4.19 8.06 25.68
CA GLN A 210 4.47 6.64 25.94
C GLN A 210 5.67 6.47 26.90
N PRO A 211 5.47 6.00 28.14
CA PRO A 211 6.56 5.93 29.12
C PRO A 211 7.56 4.79 28.87
N GLU A 212 7.14 3.72 28.19
CA GLU A 212 7.97 2.51 27.95
C GLU A 212 8.33 2.27 26.47
N ILE A 213 7.76 3.04 25.54
CA ILE A 213 7.91 2.85 24.10
C ILE A 213 8.57 4.09 23.50
N ASN A 214 9.59 3.89 22.66
CA ASN A 214 10.22 4.95 21.88
C ASN A 214 10.15 4.64 20.37
N GLU A 215 10.50 5.63 19.55
CA GLU A 215 10.44 5.55 18.08
C GLU A 215 11.16 4.32 17.53
N LYS A 216 12.29 3.94 18.13
CA LYS A 216 13.07 2.77 17.75
C LYS A 216 12.34 1.46 18.05
N MET A 217 11.59 1.37 19.14
CA MET A 217 10.75 0.20 19.42
C MET A 217 9.58 0.11 18.44
N ARG A 218 8.98 1.24 18.05
CA ARG A 218 8.00 1.29 16.95
C ARG A 218 8.62 0.80 15.65
N ALA A 219 9.78 1.32 15.25
CA ALA A 219 10.46 0.91 14.02
C ALA A 219 10.80 -0.59 14.00
N ILE A 220 11.26 -1.16 15.13
CA ILE A 220 11.48 -2.61 15.27
C ILE A 220 10.18 -3.40 15.07
N LEU A 221 9.05 -2.93 15.62
CA LEU A 221 7.75 -3.58 15.40
C LEU A 221 7.33 -3.50 13.91
N VAL A 222 7.48 -2.34 13.27
CA VAL A 222 7.11 -2.14 11.86
C VAL A 222 7.98 -2.99 10.92
N ASP A 223 9.31 -3.00 11.10
CA ASP A 223 10.23 -3.87 10.33
C ASP A 223 9.82 -5.35 10.44
N TRP A 224 9.51 -5.82 11.64
CA TRP A 224 8.99 -7.18 11.85
C TRP A 224 7.63 -7.39 11.17
N LEU A 225 6.66 -6.47 11.31
CA LEU A 225 5.34 -6.60 10.68
C LEU A 225 5.42 -6.61 9.15
N ILE A 226 6.40 -5.95 8.51
CA ILE A 226 6.59 -6.02 7.05
C ILE A 226 7.09 -7.43 6.63
N ASP A 227 7.83 -8.12 7.50
CA ASP A 227 8.25 -9.51 7.29
C ASP A 227 7.09 -10.49 7.51
N VAL A 228 6.20 -10.21 8.47
CA VAL A 228 4.94 -10.94 8.67
C VAL A 228 4.01 -10.77 7.47
N HIS A 229 3.79 -9.53 7.04
CA HIS A 229 3.02 -9.15 5.85
C HIS A 229 3.45 -9.95 4.62
N SER A 230 4.76 -9.99 4.38
CA SER A 230 5.34 -10.74 3.26
C SER A 230 5.17 -12.26 3.38
N LYS A 231 5.16 -12.83 4.59
CA LYS A 231 4.98 -14.28 4.83
C LYS A 231 3.54 -14.75 4.72
N PHE A 232 2.58 -13.88 5.01
CA PHE A 232 1.16 -14.15 4.85
C PHE A 232 0.62 -13.73 3.46
N GLU A 233 1.49 -13.18 2.60
CA GLU A 233 1.14 -12.76 1.22
C GLU A 233 -0.04 -11.75 1.19
N LEU A 234 -0.12 -10.88 2.21
CA LEU A 234 -1.21 -9.93 2.41
C LEU A 234 -1.13 -8.74 1.43
N SER A 235 -2.27 -8.09 1.21
CA SER A 235 -2.39 -6.84 0.44
C SER A 235 -1.58 -5.68 1.06
N LEU A 236 -1.26 -4.65 0.27
CA LEU A 236 -0.57 -3.46 0.80
C LEU A 236 -1.52 -2.60 1.63
N GLU A 237 -2.79 -2.57 1.25
CA GLU A 237 -3.95 -2.08 1.98
C GLU A 237 -3.91 -2.54 3.45
N THR A 238 -3.83 -3.87 3.67
CA THR A 238 -3.67 -4.47 5.01
C THR A 238 -2.46 -3.94 5.76
N LEU A 239 -1.29 -3.81 5.12
CA LEU A 239 -0.08 -3.30 5.78
C LEU A 239 -0.23 -1.84 6.21
N TYR A 240 -0.71 -0.98 5.31
CA TYR A 240 -0.89 0.45 5.59
C TYR A 240 -1.98 0.71 6.63
N LEU A 241 -3.08 -0.06 6.60
CA LEU A 241 -4.11 -0.02 7.63
C LEU A 241 -3.59 -0.54 8.99
N THR A 242 -2.79 -1.61 9.00
CA THR A 242 -2.16 -2.14 10.22
C THR A 242 -1.36 -1.05 10.94
N ILE A 243 -0.48 -0.34 10.22
CA ILE A 243 0.36 0.70 10.84
C ILE A 243 -0.49 1.91 11.29
N ASN A 244 -1.51 2.31 10.52
CA ASN A 244 -2.44 3.35 10.94
C ASN A 244 -3.18 3.00 12.25
N ILE A 245 -3.65 1.75 12.39
CA ILE A 245 -4.30 1.25 13.61
C ILE A 245 -3.34 1.32 14.80
N ILE A 246 -2.09 0.86 14.63
CA ILE A 246 -1.06 0.88 15.69
C ILE A 246 -0.81 2.32 16.16
N ASP A 247 -0.55 3.24 15.23
CA ASP A 247 -0.20 4.62 15.58
C ASP A 247 -1.37 5.36 16.23
N ARG A 248 -2.60 5.21 15.71
CA ARG A 248 -3.80 5.81 16.32
C ARG A 248 -4.07 5.24 17.71
N PHE A 249 -3.86 3.93 17.91
CA PHE A 249 -4.06 3.31 19.21
C PHE A 249 -3.01 3.78 20.22
N LEU A 250 -1.73 3.84 19.83
CA LEU A 250 -0.66 4.38 20.66
C LEU A 250 -0.81 5.89 20.92
N ALA A 251 -1.53 6.63 20.07
CA ALA A 251 -1.89 8.03 20.33
C ALA A 251 -2.92 8.22 21.45
N VAL A 252 -3.78 7.23 21.71
CA VAL A 252 -4.88 7.33 22.71
C VAL A 252 -4.75 6.38 23.90
N LYS A 253 -3.78 5.45 23.87
CA LYS A 253 -3.57 4.45 24.92
C LYS A 253 -2.08 4.25 25.21
N THR A 254 -1.69 4.46 26.46
CA THR A 254 -0.37 4.04 26.98
C THR A 254 -0.24 2.51 26.95
N VAL A 255 0.84 1.99 26.39
CA VAL A 255 1.08 0.54 26.25
C VAL A 255 2.42 0.18 26.90
N PRO A 256 2.48 -0.83 27.78
CA PRO A 256 3.76 -1.30 28.31
C PRO A 256 4.52 -2.07 27.23
N ARG A 257 5.85 -1.99 27.24
CA ARG A 257 6.72 -2.53 26.18
C ARG A 257 6.45 -4.00 25.84
N ARG A 258 6.09 -4.81 26.85
CA ARG A 258 5.76 -6.25 26.73
C ARG A 258 4.50 -6.55 25.90
N GLU A 259 3.61 -5.57 25.74
CA GLU A 259 2.34 -5.70 24.99
C GLU A 259 2.42 -5.06 23.60
N LEU A 260 3.53 -4.40 23.24
CA LEU A 260 3.70 -3.73 21.94
C LEU A 260 3.58 -4.71 20.75
N GLN A 261 4.13 -5.92 20.85
CA GLN A 261 3.96 -6.94 19.81
C GLN A 261 2.53 -7.47 19.75
N LEU A 262 1.85 -7.63 20.91
CA LEU A 262 0.44 -8.01 20.98
C LEU A 262 -0.46 -6.98 20.28
N VAL A 263 -0.19 -5.68 20.47
CA VAL A 263 -0.86 -4.60 19.73
C VAL A 263 -0.63 -4.77 18.22
N GLY A 264 0.62 -4.99 17.80
CA GLY A 264 0.97 -5.14 16.38
C GLY A 264 0.26 -6.31 15.68
N ILE A 265 0.27 -7.50 16.27
CA ILE A 265 -0.43 -8.67 15.68
C ILE A 265 -1.96 -8.51 15.71
N SER A 266 -2.51 -7.86 16.73
CA SER A 266 -3.95 -7.64 16.83
C SER A 266 -4.42 -6.59 15.81
N ALA A 267 -3.63 -5.54 15.60
CA ALA A 267 -3.86 -4.57 14.54
C ALA A 267 -3.78 -5.19 13.14
N MET A 268 -2.84 -6.11 12.91
CA MET A 268 -2.73 -6.83 11.63
C MET A 268 -3.89 -7.81 11.41
N LEU A 269 -4.31 -8.54 12.45
CA LEU A 269 -5.52 -9.37 12.41
C LEU A 269 -6.77 -8.54 12.03
N MET A 270 -6.93 -7.36 12.65
CA MET A 270 -8.03 -6.45 12.37
C MET A 270 -7.98 -5.91 10.93
N ALA A 271 -6.82 -5.45 10.47
CA ALA A 271 -6.64 -4.96 9.10
C ALA A 271 -6.89 -6.08 8.07
N SER A 272 -6.39 -7.30 8.34
CA SER A 272 -6.61 -8.45 7.47
C SER A 272 -8.10 -8.79 7.36
N LYS A 273 -8.83 -8.83 8.49
CA LYS A 273 -10.29 -9.03 8.52
C LYS A 273 -11.09 -7.96 7.77
N TYR A 274 -10.49 -6.80 7.51
CA TYR A 274 -11.13 -5.65 6.89
C TYR A 274 -10.86 -5.58 5.38
N GLU A 275 -9.62 -5.83 4.94
CA GLU A 275 -9.21 -5.71 3.53
C GLU A 275 -9.10 -7.06 2.78
N GLU A 276 -8.79 -8.18 3.46
CA GLU A 276 -8.55 -9.46 2.79
C GLU A 276 -9.83 -10.24 2.50
N ILE A 277 -9.91 -10.84 1.31
CA ILE A 277 -10.94 -11.84 0.97
C ILE A 277 -10.81 -13.09 1.86
N TRP A 278 -9.58 -13.45 2.24
CA TRP A 278 -9.26 -14.64 3.02
C TRP A 278 -8.24 -14.31 4.13
N PRO A 279 -8.66 -13.65 5.22
CA PRO A 279 -7.76 -13.26 6.32
C PRO A 279 -7.17 -14.49 7.04
N PRO A 280 -5.94 -14.39 7.61
CA PRO A 280 -5.40 -15.42 8.48
C PRO A 280 -6.25 -15.64 9.74
N GLU A 281 -6.27 -16.87 10.24
CA GLU A 281 -7.02 -17.21 11.47
C GLU A 281 -6.29 -16.65 12.70
N VAL A 282 -7.01 -16.44 13.81
CA VAL A 282 -6.39 -15.99 15.09
C VAL A 282 -5.27 -16.94 15.53
N ASN A 283 -5.43 -18.24 15.28
CA ASN A 283 -4.41 -19.25 15.56
C ASN A 283 -3.14 -19.08 14.73
N ASP A 284 -3.20 -18.51 13.52
CA ASP A 284 -1.99 -18.23 12.74
C ASP A 284 -1.14 -17.16 13.41
N PHE A 285 -1.76 -16.13 14.00
CA PHE A 285 -1.07 -15.13 14.81
C PHE A 285 -0.55 -15.68 16.16
N VAL A 286 -1.25 -16.63 16.78
CA VAL A 286 -0.73 -17.37 17.95
C VAL A 286 0.56 -18.11 17.58
N HIS A 287 0.57 -18.85 16.47
CA HIS A 287 1.76 -19.56 15.99
C HIS A 287 2.89 -18.61 15.55
N LEU A 288 2.54 -17.50 14.89
CA LEU A 288 3.49 -16.45 14.48
C LEU A 288 4.25 -15.84 15.66
N SER A 289 3.56 -15.65 16.79
CA SER A 289 4.15 -15.12 18.03
C SER A 289 4.98 -16.15 18.82
N ASP A 290 5.26 -17.33 18.25
CA ASP A 290 5.84 -18.50 18.95
C ASP A 290 5.08 -18.83 20.25
N ARG A 291 3.75 -18.68 20.21
CA ARG A 291 2.84 -18.86 21.37
C ARG A 291 3.15 -17.94 22.56
N ALA A 292 3.86 -16.81 22.36
CA ALA A 292 4.04 -15.79 23.38
C ALA A 292 2.71 -15.17 23.84
N TYR A 293 1.67 -15.22 22.99
CA TYR A 293 0.32 -14.77 23.29
C TYR A 293 -0.72 -15.88 23.03
N THR A 294 -1.72 -16.00 23.90
CA THR A 294 -2.84 -16.93 23.70
C THR A 294 -3.89 -16.35 22.74
N HIS A 295 -4.73 -17.24 22.21
CA HIS A 295 -5.87 -16.90 21.37
C HIS A 295 -6.79 -15.85 22.04
N GLU A 296 -7.05 -16.00 23.33
CA GLU A 296 -7.87 -15.08 24.13
C GLU A 296 -7.19 -13.72 24.30
N GLN A 297 -5.87 -13.67 24.49
CA GLN A 297 -5.13 -12.41 24.63
C GLN A 297 -5.21 -11.56 23.36
N ILE A 298 -5.11 -12.18 22.19
CA ILE A 298 -5.26 -11.50 20.89
C ILE A 298 -6.70 -10.97 20.74
N LEU A 299 -7.72 -11.79 21.03
CA LEU A 299 -9.13 -11.34 20.95
C LEU A 299 -9.50 -10.27 21.99
N VAL A 300 -8.85 -10.25 23.16
CA VAL A 300 -9.01 -9.18 24.15
C VAL A 300 -8.35 -7.90 23.64
N MET A 301 -7.14 -7.97 23.09
CA MET A 301 -6.45 -6.80 22.55
C MET A 301 -7.20 -6.22 21.34
N GLU A 302 -7.69 -7.04 20.41
CA GLU A 302 -8.55 -6.64 19.30
C GLU A 302 -9.75 -5.79 19.80
N LYS A 303 -10.48 -6.28 20.81
CA LYS A 303 -11.62 -5.55 21.41
C LYS A 303 -11.20 -4.24 22.06
N VAL A 304 -10.03 -4.21 22.71
CA VAL A 304 -9.49 -2.99 23.34
C VAL A 304 -9.10 -1.96 22.28
N ILE A 305 -8.50 -2.38 21.17
CA ILE A 305 -8.16 -1.49 20.04
C ILE A 305 -9.43 -0.96 19.38
N LEU A 306 -10.37 -1.83 18.99
CA LEU A 306 -11.65 -1.43 18.39
C LEU A 306 -12.44 -0.45 19.28
N GLY A 307 -12.53 -0.73 20.58
CA GLY A 307 -13.19 0.14 21.54
C GLY A 307 -12.47 1.47 21.81
N LYS A 308 -11.15 1.56 21.54
CA LYS A 308 -10.37 2.80 21.65
C LYS A 308 -10.31 3.62 20.37
N LEU A 309 -10.52 2.99 19.22
CA LEU A 309 -10.61 3.63 17.91
C LEU A 309 -12.06 3.88 17.46
N GLU A 310 -13.03 3.66 18.35
CA GLU A 310 -14.47 3.86 18.13
C GLU A 310 -15.00 3.16 16.86
N TRP A 311 -14.42 2.00 16.52
CA TRP A 311 -14.67 1.23 15.30
C TRP A 311 -14.36 1.95 13.98
N THR A 312 -13.74 3.14 14.01
CA THR A 312 -13.34 3.90 12.82
C THR A 312 -12.11 3.26 12.16
N LEU A 313 -12.33 2.24 11.32
CA LEU A 313 -11.27 1.60 10.51
C LEU A 313 -11.23 2.08 9.06
N THR A 314 -12.36 2.54 8.51
CA THR A 314 -12.46 3.10 7.16
C THR A 314 -11.77 4.47 7.08
N VAL A 315 -10.50 4.51 6.72
CA VAL A 315 -9.68 5.73 6.72
C VAL A 315 -8.76 5.79 5.49
N PRO A 316 -8.48 6.98 4.92
CA PRO A 316 -7.56 7.11 3.80
C PRO A 316 -6.11 6.93 4.28
N THR A 317 -5.54 5.76 4.00
CA THR A 317 -4.13 5.48 4.26
C THR A 317 -3.25 6.07 3.14
N PRO A 318 -1.91 6.16 3.30
CA PRO A 318 -1.05 6.60 2.20
C PRO A 318 -1.21 5.75 0.93
N PHE A 319 -1.60 4.48 1.06
CA PHE A 319 -1.76 3.56 -0.06
C PHE A 319 -2.78 4.02 -1.10
N VAL A 320 -3.98 4.48 -0.69
CA VAL A 320 -5.00 4.90 -1.66
C VAL A 320 -4.49 6.07 -2.52
N PHE A 321 -3.71 6.97 -1.95
CA PHE A 321 -3.06 8.05 -2.68
C PHE A 321 -1.91 7.57 -3.58
N LEU A 322 -1.10 6.61 -3.11
CA LEU A 322 -0.02 6.01 -3.91
C LEU A 322 -0.55 5.43 -5.23
N VAL A 323 -1.65 4.65 -5.19
CA VAL A 323 -2.27 4.07 -6.39
C VAL A 323 -2.59 5.16 -7.43
N ARG A 324 -3.24 6.25 -7.02
CA ARG A 324 -3.57 7.39 -7.91
C ARG A 324 -2.34 8.10 -8.45
N PHE A 325 -1.35 8.35 -7.60
CA PHE A 325 -0.20 9.19 -7.96
C PHE A 325 0.84 8.42 -8.78
N ILE A 326 0.97 7.11 -8.58
CA ILE A 326 1.75 6.23 -9.45
C ILE A 326 1.11 6.16 -10.83
N LYS A 327 -0.22 5.98 -10.93
CA LYS A 327 -0.96 6.05 -12.21
C LYS A 327 -0.73 7.39 -12.94
N ALA A 328 -0.82 8.50 -12.21
CA ALA A 328 -0.52 9.84 -12.73
C ALA A 328 0.94 10.07 -13.16
N SER A 329 1.87 9.23 -12.69
CA SER A 329 3.31 9.34 -12.97
C SER A 329 3.76 8.66 -14.26
N VAL A 330 2.82 8.05 -15.00
CA VAL A 330 2.98 7.09 -16.13
C VAL A 330 3.28 5.66 -15.62
N PRO A 331 2.61 4.61 -16.15
CA PRO A 331 2.84 3.23 -15.74
C PRO A 331 4.27 2.77 -16.09
N ASP A 332 5.10 2.70 -15.06
CA ASP A 332 6.47 2.16 -15.09
C ASP A 332 6.70 1.34 -13.82
N GLN A 333 6.93 0.04 -14.00
CA GLN A 333 7.08 -0.93 -12.91
C GLN A 333 8.29 -0.63 -12.02
N GLU A 334 9.36 -0.01 -12.55
CA GLU A 334 10.53 0.40 -11.78
C GLU A 334 10.17 1.60 -10.87
N LEU A 335 9.40 2.55 -11.40
CA LEU A 335 8.92 3.72 -10.68
C LEU A 335 7.91 3.35 -9.58
N GLU A 336 6.99 2.43 -9.85
CA GLU A 336 6.07 1.87 -8.87
C GLU A 336 6.83 1.17 -7.73
N ASN A 337 7.78 0.28 -8.05
CA ASN A 337 8.59 -0.41 -7.03
C ASN A 337 9.42 0.57 -6.19
N MET A 338 10.05 1.56 -6.82
CA MET A 338 10.82 2.60 -6.11
C MET A 338 9.91 3.46 -5.22
N THR A 339 8.71 3.80 -5.69
CA THR A 339 7.73 4.57 -4.91
C THR A 339 7.31 3.78 -3.68
N HIS A 340 6.93 2.52 -3.83
CA HIS A 340 6.55 1.66 -2.70
C HIS A 340 7.70 1.43 -1.70
N PHE A 341 8.92 1.25 -2.21
CA PHE A 341 10.11 1.16 -1.36
C PHE A 341 10.28 2.42 -0.48
N LEU A 342 10.22 3.62 -1.09
CA LEU A 342 10.36 4.88 -0.36
C LEU A 342 9.19 5.13 0.60
N SER A 343 7.96 4.77 0.24
CA SER A 343 6.81 4.92 1.12
C SER A 343 6.81 3.92 2.29
N GLU A 344 7.36 2.71 2.12
CA GLU A 344 7.57 1.74 3.21
C GLU A 344 8.73 2.15 4.14
N LEU A 345 9.81 2.75 3.61
CA LEU A 345 10.82 3.41 4.45
C LEU A 345 10.23 4.58 5.24
N GLY A 346 9.33 5.34 4.61
CA GLY A 346 8.60 6.43 5.25
C GLY A 346 7.80 5.95 6.46
N MET A 347 6.83 5.05 6.26
CA MET A 347 5.95 4.58 7.35
C MET A 347 6.69 3.88 8.50
N MET A 348 7.88 3.30 8.27
CA MET A 348 8.74 2.75 9.31
C MET A 348 9.32 3.85 10.23
N ASN A 349 9.67 5.01 9.67
CA ASN A 349 10.31 6.09 10.38
C ASN A 349 9.31 7.06 11.00
N TYR A 350 9.35 7.19 12.33
CA TYR A 350 8.39 8.01 13.09
C TYR A 350 8.33 9.47 12.64
N ALA A 351 9.45 10.03 12.17
CA ALA A 351 9.51 11.40 11.67
C ALA A 351 8.57 11.69 10.48
N THR A 352 8.07 10.70 9.74
CA THR A 352 7.08 10.97 8.67
C THR A 352 5.66 11.19 9.19
N LEU A 353 5.37 10.86 10.45
CA LEU A 353 4.03 10.93 11.04
C LEU A 353 3.43 12.35 11.05
N MET A 354 4.29 13.38 10.97
CA MET A 354 3.88 14.78 10.85
C MET A 354 3.23 15.14 9.52
N TYR A 355 3.46 14.35 8.46
CA TYR A 355 2.87 14.56 7.14
C TYR A 355 1.51 13.86 7.03
N CYS A 356 0.59 14.42 6.25
CA CYS A 356 -0.67 13.74 5.96
C CYS A 356 -0.45 12.60 4.93
N PRO A 357 -1.33 11.58 4.89
CA PRO A 357 -1.22 10.44 3.99
C PRO A 357 -0.92 10.79 2.53
N SER A 358 -1.58 11.81 1.97
CA SER A 358 -1.40 12.22 0.58
C SER A 358 -0.09 12.98 0.34
N MET A 359 0.40 13.74 1.31
CA MET A 359 1.71 14.39 1.26
C MET A 359 2.84 13.35 1.23
N LEU A 360 2.75 12.32 2.08
CA LEU A 360 3.72 11.21 2.10
C LEU A 360 3.72 10.46 0.76
N ALA A 361 2.54 10.15 0.22
CA ALA A 361 2.41 9.47 -1.07
C ALA A 361 2.98 10.29 -2.24
N ALA A 362 2.63 11.58 -2.35
CA ALA A 362 3.12 12.45 -3.41
C ALA A 362 4.64 12.66 -3.32
N SER A 363 5.17 12.78 -2.10
CA SER A 363 6.62 12.93 -1.84
C SER A 363 7.40 11.66 -2.16
N ALA A 364 6.82 10.47 -1.93
CA ALA A 364 7.40 9.19 -2.36
C ALA A 364 7.48 9.10 -3.89
N VAL A 365 6.42 9.48 -4.61
CA VAL A 365 6.44 9.53 -6.09
C VAL A 365 7.47 10.54 -6.59
N PHE A 366 7.52 11.74 -6.03
CA PHE A 366 8.52 12.75 -6.41
C PHE A 366 9.96 12.25 -6.17
N ALA A 367 10.26 11.74 -4.98
CA ALA A 367 11.57 11.18 -4.65
C ALA A 367 11.95 9.96 -5.52
N ALA A 368 10.99 9.12 -5.90
CA ALA A 368 11.20 8.02 -6.82
C ALA A 368 11.55 8.52 -8.23
N ARG A 369 10.83 9.52 -8.74
CA ARG A 369 11.11 10.17 -10.04
C ARG A 369 12.49 10.84 -10.06
N CYS A 370 12.88 11.50 -8.97
CA CYS A 370 14.24 12.05 -8.80
C CYS A 370 15.30 10.95 -8.81
N THR A 371 15.09 9.85 -8.09
CA THR A 371 16.05 8.74 -8.00
C THR A 371 16.24 8.04 -9.36
N LEU A 372 15.16 7.87 -10.11
CA LEU A 372 15.17 7.26 -11.45
C LEU A 372 15.39 8.26 -12.60
N ASN A 373 15.72 9.53 -12.30
CA ASN A 373 15.97 10.60 -13.26
C ASN A 373 14.85 10.80 -14.31
N LYS A 374 13.58 10.56 -13.95
CA LYS A 374 12.44 10.69 -14.88
C LYS A 374 12.19 12.17 -15.18
N THR A 375 12.20 12.57 -16.45
CA THR A 375 11.98 13.97 -16.86
C THR A 375 10.61 14.18 -17.53
N PRO A 376 9.92 15.29 -17.26
CA PRO A 376 10.16 16.23 -16.16
C PRO A 376 9.93 15.57 -14.79
N LEU A 377 10.64 16.07 -13.75
CA LEU A 377 10.56 15.52 -12.39
C LEU A 377 9.14 15.63 -11.83
N TRP A 378 8.49 16.78 -12.00
CA TRP A 378 7.10 17.03 -11.61
C TRP A 378 6.32 17.67 -12.77
N ASN A 379 5.38 16.93 -13.36
CA ASN A 379 4.56 17.39 -14.49
C ASN A 379 3.20 17.97 -14.03
N ASP A 380 2.48 18.61 -14.96
CA ASP A 380 1.20 19.24 -14.63
C ASP A 380 0.08 18.22 -14.32
N THR A 381 0.14 17.00 -14.89
CA THR A 381 -0.71 15.86 -14.51
C THR A 381 -0.54 15.51 -13.02
N LEU A 382 0.69 15.41 -12.53
CA LEU A 382 0.99 15.14 -11.12
C LEU A 382 0.55 16.30 -10.23
N LYS A 383 0.80 17.55 -10.61
CA LYS A 383 0.28 18.73 -9.87
C LYS A 383 -1.25 18.69 -9.76
N LEU A 384 -1.96 18.36 -10.84
CA LEU A 384 -3.42 18.27 -10.88
C LEU A 384 -3.94 17.19 -9.93
N HIS A 385 -3.47 15.95 -10.06
CA HIS A 385 -4.02 14.82 -9.28
C HIS A 385 -3.55 14.82 -7.82
N THR A 386 -2.37 15.35 -7.51
CA THR A 386 -1.85 15.42 -6.12
C THR A 386 -2.31 16.66 -5.36
N GLY A 387 -2.54 17.76 -6.07
CA GLY A 387 -2.75 19.10 -5.49
C GLY A 387 -1.48 19.79 -4.98
N TYR A 388 -0.27 19.27 -5.27
CA TYR A 388 0.99 19.79 -4.72
C TYR A 388 1.96 20.30 -5.79
N SER A 389 2.68 21.39 -5.46
CA SER A 389 3.87 21.82 -6.20
C SER A 389 5.12 21.05 -5.75
N GLU A 390 6.16 21.05 -6.58
CA GLU A 390 7.48 20.47 -6.27
C GLU A 390 8.07 21.03 -4.96
N GLU A 391 7.92 22.34 -4.74
CA GLU A 391 8.39 23.06 -3.56
C GLU A 391 7.74 22.55 -2.27
N GLN A 392 6.44 22.20 -2.32
CA GLN A 392 5.69 21.69 -1.17
C GLN A 392 6.07 20.26 -0.77
N LEU A 393 6.56 19.45 -1.72
CA LEU A 393 6.98 18.06 -1.49
C LEU A 393 8.42 17.97 -0.99
N MET A 394 9.21 19.04 -1.14
CA MET A 394 10.66 19.04 -1.00
C MET A 394 11.15 18.51 0.35
N ASP A 395 10.57 18.95 1.46
CA ASP A 395 11.05 18.58 2.80
C ASP A 395 10.76 17.12 3.15
N CYS A 396 9.58 16.61 2.77
CA CYS A 396 9.23 15.21 2.95
C CYS A 396 10.06 14.32 2.00
N ALA A 397 10.26 14.73 0.74
CA ALA A 397 11.08 14.00 -0.23
C ALA A 397 12.56 13.92 0.16
N LYS A 398 13.14 15.00 0.72
CA LYS A 398 14.48 14.98 1.33
C LYS A 398 14.57 14.00 2.50
N LEU A 399 13.55 13.96 3.35
CA LEU A 399 13.49 13.01 4.46
C LEU A 399 13.47 11.56 3.97
N LEU A 400 12.64 11.24 2.96
CA LEU A 400 12.61 9.90 2.33
C LEU A 400 13.94 9.54 1.65
N ALA A 401 14.58 10.48 0.95
CA ALA A 401 15.91 10.28 0.37
C ALA A 401 16.99 10.02 1.43
N SER A 402 16.89 10.66 2.60
CA SER A 402 17.80 10.40 3.72
C SER A 402 17.65 8.97 4.26
N PHE A 403 16.42 8.46 4.43
CA PHE A 403 16.18 7.07 4.84
C PHE A 403 16.65 6.07 3.78
N HIS A 404 16.48 6.38 2.49
CA HIS A 404 17.06 5.57 1.42
C HIS A 404 18.59 5.48 1.55
N SER A 405 19.26 6.61 1.84
CA SER A 405 20.72 6.62 2.01
C SER A 405 21.23 5.75 3.18
N SER A 406 20.44 5.58 4.24
CA SER A 406 20.80 4.76 5.42
C SER A 406 20.27 3.32 5.37
N ALA A 407 19.23 3.02 4.57
CA ALA A 407 18.55 1.73 4.54
C ALA A 407 19.48 0.51 4.33
N GLY A 408 20.57 0.67 3.59
CA GLY A 408 21.57 -0.38 3.37
C GLY A 408 22.49 -0.66 4.56
N SER A 409 22.70 0.32 5.46
CA SER A 409 23.63 0.24 6.60
C SER A 409 22.94 0.02 7.95
N GLU A 410 21.66 0.35 8.05
CA GLU A 410 20.86 0.21 9.28
C GLU A 410 20.68 -1.24 9.78
N LYS A 411 20.21 -1.40 11.03
CA LYS A 411 19.94 -2.73 11.62
C LYS A 411 18.59 -3.31 11.17
N LEU A 412 17.63 -2.45 10.88
CA LEU A 412 16.32 -2.80 10.32
C LEU A 412 16.48 -2.86 8.81
N LYS A 413 16.20 -4.01 8.22
CA LYS A 413 16.55 -4.32 6.81
C LYS A 413 15.46 -5.06 6.06
N VAL A 414 14.26 -5.23 6.62
CA VAL A 414 13.19 -5.98 5.94
C VAL A 414 12.78 -5.27 4.67
N VAL A 415 12.51 -3.96 4.72
CA VAL A 415 12.17 -3.14 3.54
C VAL A 415 13.31 -3.15 2.53
N TYR A 416 14.55 -2.90 2.94
CA TYR A 416 15.72 -2.95 2.05
C TYR A 416 15.85 -4.31 1.35
N ARG A 417 15.71 -5.43 2.07
CA ARG A 417 15.75 -6.78 1.47
C ARG A 417 14.57 -7.02 0.53
N LYS A 418 13.34 -6.66 0.94
CA LYS A 418 12.09 -6.80 0.17
C LYS A 418 12.15 -6.10 -1.19
N TYR A 419 12.90 -5.00 -1.29
CA TYR A 419 13.09 -4.22 -2.52
C TYR A 419 14.49 -4.32 -3.15
N SER A 420 15.38 -5.15 -2.57
CA SER A 420 16.61 -5.62 -3.24
C SER A 420 16.35 -6.85 -4.14
N ASP A 421 15.14 -7.41 -4.10
CA ASP A 421 14.75 -8.54 -4.94
C ASP A 421 14.80 -8.14 -6.44
N PRO A 422 15.47 -8.92 -7.31
CA PRO A 422 15.46 -8.69 -8.75
C PRO A 422 14.05 -8.62 -9.38
N GLN A 423 13.05 -9.30 -8.81
CA GLN A 423 11.66 -9.21 -9.27
C GLN A 423 11.05 -7.82 -9.06
N LYS A 424 11.60 -7.02 -8.13
CA LYS A 424 11.23 -5.62 -7.89
C LYS A 424 12.23 -4.63 -8.50
N GLY A 425 12.98 -5.06 -9.52
CA GLY A 425 14.04 -4.27 -10.17
C GLY A 425 15.25 -3.99 -9.28
N ALA A 426 15.37 -4.63 -8.11
CA ALA A 426 16.39 -4.32 -7.10
C ALA A 426 16.50 -2.83 -6.73
N VAL A 427 15.38 -2.09 -6.79
CA VAL A 427 15.32 -0.63 -6.62
C VAL A 427 15.98 -0.10 -5.34
N ALA A 428 15.99 -0.89 -4.25
CA ALA A 428 16.66 -0.50 -3.00
C ALA A 428 18.19 -0.38 -3.11
N VAL A 429 18.80 -0.97 -4.14
CA VAL A 429 20.25 -0.96 -4.38
C VAL A 429 20.67 0.24 -5.24
N LEU A 430 19.71 0.93 -5.87
CA LEU A 430 19.98 2.14 -6.66
C LEU A 430 20.44 3.28 -5.73
N PRO A 431 21.33 4.19 -6.17
CA PRO A 431 21.77 5.29 -5.33
C PRO A 431 20.63 6.29 -5.10
N PRO A 432 20.44 6.83 -3.88
CA PRO A 432 19.45 7.86 -3.60
C PRO A 432 19.66 9.12 -4.45
N ALA A 433 18.57 9.83 -4.74
CA ALA A 433 18.59 11.10 -5.47
C ALA A 433 19.49 12.14 -4.77
N LYS A 434 20.69 12.37 -5.30
CA LYS A 434 21.70 13.30 -4.72
C LYS A 434 21.16 14.71 -4.49
N TYR A 435 20.27 15.19 -5.36
CA TYR A 435 19.61 16.49 -5.25
C TYR A 435 18.70 16.62 -4.01
N LEU A 436 18.20 15.51 -3.48
CA LEU A 436 17.35 15.46 -2.28
C LEU A 436 18.16 15.14 -1.00
N LEU A 437 19.48 14.96 -1.09
CA LEU A 437 20.34 14.78 0.07
C LEU A 437 20.88 16.13 0.55
N PRO A 438 21.13 16.31 1.87
CA PRO A 438 21.79 17.50 2.37
C PRO A 438 23.21 17.64 1.79
N GLU A 439 23.59 18.87 1.43
CA GLU A 439 24.93 19.20 0.94
C GLU A 439 25.98 18.90 2.03
N GLY A 440 26.58 17.70 1.96
CA GLY A 440 27.50 17.19 2.97
C GLY A 440 27.60 15.67 3.03
N SER A 441 26.59 14.92 2.56
CA SER A 441 26.64 13.44 2.54
C SER A 441 27.42 12.86 1.35
N ALA A 442 28.56 13.48 1.01
CA ALA A 442 29.48 13.01 -0.02
C ALA A 442 30.79 12.56 0.63
N SER A 443 30.99 11.24 0.70
CA SER A 443 32.20 10.54 1.16
C SER A 443 32.37 10.35 2.67
N GLN A 444 32.07 9.13 3.14
CA GLN A 444 32.93 8.35 4.03
C GLN A 444 32.66 6.85 3.85
#